data_AF-A0A0M0X3S1-F1
#
_entry.id   AF-A0A0M0X3S1-F1
#
_cell.length_a   1.000
_cell.length_b   1.000
_cell.length_c   1.000
_cell.angle_alpha   90.00
_cell.angle_beta   90.00
_cell.angle_gamma   90.00
#
_symmetry.space_group_name_H-M   'P 1'
#
loop_
_entity.id
_entity.type
_entity.pdbx_description
1 polymer ?
#
loop_
_entity_poly.entity_id
_entity_poly.type
_entity_poly.pdbx_seq_one_letter_code
_entity_poly.pdbx_strand_id
1 'polypeptide(L)'
;MDIKVTAEVYRLGILIGLYTVQDVIKWADNVIERLDNPPYEVIEISLSSQEKSIDVCSKLKLFNGDLNTNDHPSKILLGLLNEYFLSTNNVSDVFSMLFRLIDHLQLEESNKWIEVEMNYLSDAFYLANQNIYGDLKEVDNNLKNYLSQFEDYTKYLSI
;
A
#
# COMPACT_ATOMS: atom_id res chain seq x y z
N MET A 1 14.16 -4.07 8.65
CA MET A 1 12.69 -4.18 8.53
C MET A 1 12.29 -5.61 8.79
N ASP A 2 11.20 -5.86 9.50
CA ASP A 2 10.65 -7.22 9.60
C ASP A 2 10.12 -7.64 8.22
N ILE A 3 10.59 -8.79 7.72
CA ILE A 3 10.23 -9.35 6.41
C ILE A 3 8.69 -9.51 6.32
N LYS A 4 8.01 -9.77 7.45
CA LYS A 4 6.55 -9.87 7.52
C LYS A 4 5.84 -8.54 7.29
N VAL A 5 6.35 -7.44 7.86
CA VAL A 5 5.78 -6.10 7.59
C VAL A 5 5.92 -5.77 6.11
N THR A 6 7.07 -6.11 5.52
CA THR A 6 7.32 -5.92 4.09
C THR A 6 6.36 -6.73 3.22
N ALA A 7 6.15 -8.00 3.56
CA ALA A 7 5.21 -8.86 2.86
C ALA A 7 3.76 -8.33 2.96
N GLU A 8 3.34 -7.77 4.09
CA GLU A 8 2.03 -7.12 4.21
C GLU A 8 1.90 -5.88 3.33
N VAL A 9 2.95 -5.04 3.25
CA VAL A 9 2.98 -3.91 2.31
C VAL A 9 2.81 -4.38 0.87
N TYR A 10 3.52 -5.43 0.45
CA TYR A 10 3.37 -6.00 -0.89
C TYR A 10 1.98 -6.60 -1.13
N ARG A 11 1.40 -7.27 -0.13
CA ARG A 11 0.05 -7.83 -0.21
C ARG A 11 -0.98 -6.74 -0.43
N LEU A 12 -0.96 -5.70 0.40
CA LEU A 12 -1.86 -4.55 0.28
C LEU A 12 -1.61 -3.80 -1.03
N GLY A 13 -0.34 -3.62 -1.43
CA GLY A 13 0.04 -2.99 -2.68
C GLY A 13 -0.50 -3.71 -3.92
N ILE A 14 -0.52 -5.05 -3.95
CA ILE A 14 -1.19 -5.81 -5.01
C ILE A 14 -2.70 -5.54 -5.01
N LEU A 15 -3.34 -5.58 -3.83
CA LEU A 15 -4.80 -5.42 -3.73
C LEU A 15 -5.28 -4.06 -4.24
N ILE A 16 -4.51 -3.00 -3.99
CA ILE A 16 -4.85 -1.66 -4.47
C ILE A 16 -4.38 -1.41 -5.91
N GLY A 17 -3.44 -2.22 -6.41
CA GLY A 17 -2.88 -2.12 -7.77
C GLY A 17 -1.61 -1.27 -7.86
N LEU A 18 -0.95 -0.99 -6.75
CA LEU A 18 0.34 -0.30 -6.69
C LEU A 18 1.49 -1.20 -7.15
N TYR A 19 1.43 -2.49 -6.79
CA TYR A 19 2.43 -3.48 -7.15
C TYR A 19 1.86 -4.60 -8.01
N THR A 20 2.73 -5.17 -8.83
CA THR A 20 2.44 -6.38 -9.61
C THR A 20 2.99 -7.63 -8.90
N VAL A 21 2.55 -8.81 -9.35
CA VAL A 21 3.12 -10.09 -8.90
C VAL A 21 4.64 -10.14 -9.15
N GLN A 22 5.11 -9.53 -10.24
CA GLN A 22 6.54 -9.51 -10.57
C GLN A 22 7.37 -8.67 -9.59
N ASP A 23 6.79 -7.60 -9.05
CA ASP A 23 7.47 -6.78 -8.03
C ASP A 23 7.64 -7.56 -6.73
N VAL A 24 6.64 -8.34 -6.35
CA VAL A 24 6.70 -9.23 -5.17
C VAL A 24 7.72 -10.35 -5.36
N ILE A 25 7.82 -10.93 -6.54
CA ILE A 25 8.80 -11.98 -6.82
C ILE A 25 10.22 -11.43 -6.75
N LYS A 26 10.48 -10.28 -7.36
CA LYS A 26 11.79 -9.60 -7.24
C LYS A 26 12.15 -9.35 -5.79
N TRP A 27 11.18 -8.94 -4.97
CA TRP A 27 11.39 -8.80 -3.54
C TRP A 27 11.75 -10.14 -2.87
N ALA A 28 10.99 -11.19 -3.13
CA ALA A 28 11.24 -12.52 -2.56
C ALA A 28 12.62 -13.07 -2.95
N ASP A 29 13.00 -12.94 -4.23
CA ASP A 29 14.33 -13.32 -4.74
C ASP A 29 15.44 -12.56 -4.01
N ASN A 30 15.31 -11.24 -3.85
CA ASN A 30 16.28 -10.43 -3.11
C ASN A 30 16.40 -10.87 -1.63
N VAL A 31 15.30 -11.30 -1.01
CA VAL A 31 15.31 -11.82 0.37
C VAL A 31 16.04 -13.17 0.42
N ILE A 32 15.79 -14.06 -0.54
CA ILE A 32 16.44 -15.37 -0.65
C ILE A 32 17.96 -15.21 -0.82
N GLU A 33 18.40 -14.29 -1.69
CA GLU A 33 19.82 -14.04 -1.94
C GLU A 33 20.58 -13.53 -0.70
N ARG A 34 19.90 -12.82 0.20
CA ARG A 34 20.52 -12.17 1.36
C ARG A 34 20.51 -13.02 2.64
N LEU A 35 19.71 -14.09 2.68
CA LEU A 35 19.56 -14.93 3.87
C LEU A 35 20.21 -16.29 3.64
N ASP A 36 21.07 -16.72 4.56
CA ASP A 36 21.67 -18.06 4.52
C ASP A 36 20.61 -19.18 4.66
N ASN A 37 19.51 -18.88 5.36
CA ASN A 37 18.38 -19.79 5.56
C ASN A 37 17.06 -19.01 5.37
N PRO A 38 16.61 -18.79 4.12
CA PRO A 38 15.38 -18.04 3.87
C PRO A 38 14.14 -18.83 4.31
N PRO A 39 13.06 -18.15 4.76
CA PRO A 39 11.82 -18.82 5.10
C PRO A 39 11.22 -19.56 3.90
N TYR A 40 10.64 -20.73 4.14
CA TYR A 40 10.05 -21.55 3.09
C TYR A 40 8.93 -20.82 2.33
N GLU A 41 8.14 -20.02 3.04
CA GLU A 41 7.07 -19.21 2.47
C GLU A 41 7.59 -18.17 1.47
N VAL A 42 8.78 -17.60 1.71
CA VAL A 42 9.42 -16.65 0.79
C VAL A 42 9.88 -17.36 -0.48
N ILE A 43 10.40 -18.59 -0.35
CA ILE A 43 10.74 -19.44 -1.50
C ILE A 43 9.49 -19.75 -2.33
N GLU A 44 8.37 -20.13 -1.70
CA GLU A 44 7.12 -20.38 -2.42
C GLU A 44 6.61 -19.14 -3.17
N ILE A 45 6.73 -17.95 -2.57
CA ILE A 45 6.36 -16.69 -3.21
C ILE A 45 7.22 -16.44 -4.46
N SER A 46 8.55 -16.60 -4.36
CA SER A 46 9.48 -16.46 -5.49
C SER A 46 9.08 -17.35 -6.68
N LEU A 47 8.62 -18.58 -6.40
CA LEU A 47 8.19 -19.54 -7.43
C LEU A 47 6.80 -19.25 -8.05
N SER A 48 6.10 -18.20 -7.63
CA SER A 48 4.70 -17.93 -7.98
C SER A 48 4.50 -17.08 -9.25
N SER A 49 5.49 -17.00 -10.15
CA SER A 49 5.48 -16.09 -11.32
C SER A 49 4.31 -16.23 -12.29
N GLN A 50 3.69 -17.41 -12.35
CA GLN A 50 2.57 -17.70 -13.23
C GLN A 50 1.22 -17.72 -12.49
N GLU A 51 1.23 -17.47 -11.17
CA GLU A 51 0.02 -17.48 -10.36
C GLU A 51 -0.75 -16.15 -10.48
N LYS A 52 -2.04 -16.20 -10.14
CA LYS A 52 -2.87 -14.99 -10.15
C LYS A 52 -2.55 -14.15 -8.92
N SER A 53 -2.78 -12.85 -9.02
CA SER A 53 -2.58 -11.90 -7.90
C SER A 53 -3.25 -12.34 -6.60
N ILE A 54 -4.44 -12.95 -6.68
CA ILE A 54 -5.18 -13.42 -5.50
C ILE A 54 -4.49 -14.60 -4.78
N ASP A 55 -3.84 -15.48 -5.54
CA ASP A 55 -3.12 -16.65 -5.02
C ASP A 55 -1.85 -16.18 -4.31
N VAL A 56 -1.11 -15.25 -4.93
CA VAL A 56 0.07 -14.59 -4.35
C VAL A 56 -0.30 -13.81 -3.08
N CYS A 57 -1.41 -13.07 -3.09
CA CYS A 57 -1.91 -12.38 -1.90
C CYS A 57 -2.25 -13.35 -0.76
N SER A 58 -2.76 -14.54 -1.08
CA SER A 58 -3.07 -15.57 -0.08
C SER A 58 -1.80 -16.12 0.57
N LYS A 59 -0.74 -16.36 -0.22
CA LYS A 59 0.58 -16.78 0.29
C LYS A 59 1.22 -15.71 1.18
N LEU A 60 1.21 -14.44 0.74
CA LEU A 60 1.70 -13.31 1.54
C LEU A 60 0.93 -13.20 2.87
N LYS A 61 -0.39 -13.37 2.86
CA LYS A 61 -1.22 -13.34 4.07
C LYS A 61 -0.82 -14.43 5.07
N LEU A 62 -0.54 -15.65 4.60
CA LEU A 62 -0.12 -16.77 5.45
C LEU A 62 1.24 -16.50 6.10
N PHE A 63 2.17 -15.88 5.37
CA PHE A 63 3.49 -15.54 5.88
C PHE A 63 3.46 -14.47 6.99
N ASN A 64 2.52 -13.53 6.90
CA ASN A 64 2.43 -12.39 7.82
C ASN A 64 2.04 -12.78 9.26
N GLY A 65 1.28 -13.85 9.48
CA GLY A 65 0.79 -14.22 10.81
C GLY A 65 -0.10 -13.14 11.45
N ASP A 66 -0.15 -13.08 12.79
CA ASP A 66 -0.94 -12.10 13.56
C ASP A 66 -0.26 -10.71 13.61
N LEU A 67 -0.11 -10.06 12.46
CA LEU A 67 0.23 -8.62 12.37
C LEU A 67 -0.98 -7.70 12.65
N ASN A 68 -2.11 -8.26 13.10
CA ASN A 68 -3.43 -7.61 13.25
C ASN A 68 -3.44 -6.32 14.11
N THR A 69 -2.34 -5.97 14.77
CA THR A 69 -2.21 -4.77 15.62
C THR A 69 -1.20 -3.74 15.11
N ASN A 70 -0.55 -3.94 13.96
CA ASN A 70 0.49 -3.02 13.48
C ASN A 70 -0.02 -2.18 12.30
N ASP A 71 -0.15 -0.87 12.50
CA ASP A 71 -0.56 0.06 11.44
C ASP A 71 0.56 0.46 10.46
N HIS A 72 1.80 0.00 10.71
CA HIS A 72 2.95 0.33 9.87
C HIS A 72 2.74 -0.01 8.39
N PRO A 73 2.22 -1.20 7.99
CA PRO A 73 2.01 -1.50 6.59
C PRO A 73 1.10 -0.46 5.90
N SER A 74 0.02 -0.05 6.57
CA SER A 74 -0.91 0.98 6.08
C SER A 74 -0.20 2.32 5.89
N LYS A 75 0.59 2.77 6.88
CA LYS A 75 1.33 4.04 6.82
C LYS A 75 2.43 4.03 5.76
N ILE A 76 3.15 2.91 5.62
CA ILE A 76 4.16 2.75 4.56
C ILE A 76 3.50 2.84 3.19
N LEU A 77 2.35 2.18 3.00
CA LEU A 77 1.65 2.21 1.72
C LEU A 77 1.15 3.61 1.38
N LEU A 78 0.68 4.39 2.36
CA LEU A 78 0.35 5.81 2.16
C LEU A 78 1.59 6.63 1.77
N GLY A 79 2.75 6.37 2.38
CA GLY A 79 4.02 6.98 1.97
C GLY A 79 4.41 6.62 0.53
N LEU A 80 4.25 5.36 0.13
CA LEU A 80 4.51 4.93 -1.26
C LEU A 80 3.53 5.55 -2.26
N LEU A 81 2.26 5.72 -1.87
CA LEU A 81 1.28 6.43 -2.67
C LEU A 81 1.67 7.90 -2.84
N ASN A 82 2.30 8.53 -1.84
CA ASN A 82 2.89 9.86 -1.99
C ASN A 82 3.97 9.88 -3.09
N GLU A 83 4.91 8.93 -3.06
CA GLU A 83 5.97 8.82 -4.08
C GLU A 83 5.40 8.56 -5.48
N TYR A 84 4.39 7.68 -5.58
CA TYR A 84 3.68 7.41 -6.83
C TYR A 84 2.95 8.65 -7.34
N PHE A 85 2.28 9.38 -6.45
CA PHE A 85 1.56 10.60 -6.79
C PHE A 85 2.51 11.69 -7.29
N LEU A 86 3.64 11.92 -6.60
CA LEU A 86 4.63 12.92 -7.00
C LEU A 86 5.31 12.59 -8.33
N SER A 87 5.47 11.31 -8.68
CA SER A 87 6.11 10.88 -9.92
C SER A 87 5.18 10.87 -11.13
N THR A 88 3.90 10.55 -10.93
CA THR A 88 2.92 10.42 -12.03
C THR A 88 2.01 11.63 -12.18
N ASN A 89 1.79 12.38 -11.09
CA ASN A 89 0.77 13.42 -10.97
C ASN A 89 -0.64 12.94 -11.37
N ASN A 90 -0.93 11.63 -11.22
CA ASN A 90 -2.20 11.03 -11.58
C ASN A 90 -3.12 10.89 -10.35
N VAL A 91 -3.82 11.97 -10.04
CA VAL A 91 -4.76 12.06 -8.91
C VAL A 91 -5.85 10.97 -8.96
N SER A 92 -6.38 10.68 -10.15
CA SER A 92 -7.48 9.71 -10.30
C SER A 92 -7.04 8.29 -9.94
N ASP A 93 -5.83 7.89 -10.35
CA ASP A 93 -5.28 6.58 -10.00
C ASP A 93 -5.01 6.48 -8.50
N VAL A 94 -4.45 7.53 -7.90
CA VAL A 94 -4.19 7.58 -6.45
C VAL A 94 -5.48 7.46 -5.66
N PHE A 95 -6.54 8.19 -6.01
CA PHE A 95 -7.84 8.05 -5.35
C PHE A 95 -8.45 6.66 -5.55
N SER A 96 -8.29 6.07 -6.74
CA SER A 96 -8.75 4.70 -6.99
C SER A 96 -8.02 3.69 -6.10
N MET A 97 -6.71 3.88 -5.88
CA MET A 97 -5.91 3.07 -4.97
C MET A 97 -6.28 3.29 -3.50
N LEU A 98 -6.47 4.54 -3.07
CA LEU A 98 -6.91 4.89 -1.71
C LEU A 98 -8.28 4.29 -1.39
N PHE A 99 -9.23 4.38 -2.33
CA PHE A 99 -10.56 3.80 -2.16
C PHE A 99 -10.50 2.29 -1.90
N ARG A 100 -9.67 1.55 -2.67
CA ARG A 100 -9.45 0.11 -2.43
C ARG A 100 -8.71 -0.17 -1.13
N LEU A 101 -7.85 0.74 -0.68
CA LEU A 101 -7.09 0.58 0.56
C LEU A 101 -8.01 0.62 1.79
N ILE A 102 -9.04 1.46 1.79
CA ILE A 102 -9.95 1.64 2.94
C ILE A 102 -10.50 0.29 3.44
N ASP A 103 -10.93 -0.58 2.53
CA ASP A 103 -11.46 -1.92 2.86
C ASP A 103 -10.43 -2.89 3.46
N HIS A 104 -9.15 -2.51 3.48
CA HIS A 104 -8.03 -3.34 3.91
C HIS A 104 -7.18 -2.69 5.00
N LEU A 105 -7.53 -1.47 5.45
CA LEU A 105 -6.79 -0.76 6.48
C LEU A 105 -6.79 -1.53 7.80
N GLN A 106 -5.59 -1.77 8.31
CA GLN A 106 -5.38 -2.19 9.70
C GLN A 106 -4.78 -1.00 10.43
N LEU A 107 -5.58 -0.41 11.32
CA LEU A 107 -5.24 0.81 12.05
C LEU A 107 -5.53 0.62 13.53
N GLU A 108 -4.60 1.07 14.36
CA GLU A 108 -4.86 1.27 15.78
C GLU A 108 -5.94 2.36 15.97
N GLU A 109 -6.66 2.31 17.10
CA GLU A 109 -7.70 3.30 17.42
C GLU A 109 -7.18 4.74 17.37
N SER A 110 -5.93 4.94 17.83
CA SER A 110 -5.23 6.24 17.81
C SER A 110 -5.04 6.80 16.39
N ASN A 111 -5.09 5.95 15.37
CA ASN A 111 -4.84 6.27 13.97
C ASN A 111 -6.09 6.15 13.08
N LYS A 112 -7.28 5.98 13.67
CA LYS A 112 -8.55 5.95 12.92
C LYS A 112 -8.85 7.24 12.15
N TRP A 113 -8.23 8.36 12.53
CA TRP A 113 -8.31 9.62 11.77
C TRP A 113 -7.84 9.49 10.32
N ILE A 114 -6.90 8.57 10.04
CA ILE A 114 -6.39 8.27 8.69
C ILE A 114 -7.53 7.82 7.78
N GLU A 115 -8.34 6.87 8.25
CA GLU A 115 -9.50 6.34 7.51
C GLU A 115 -10.57 7.42 7.30
N VAL A 116 -10.81 8.25 8.31
CA VAL A 116 -11.78 9.36 8.23
C VAL A 116 -11.36 10.39 7.16
N GLU A 117 -10.09 10.79 7.18
CA GLU A 117 -9.55 11.77 6.23
C GLU A 117 -9.53 11.20 4.80
N MET A 118 -9.20 9.91 4.62
CA MET A 118 -9.29 9.25 3.31
C MET A 118 -10.72 9.25 2.74
N ASN A 119 -11.73 8.96 3.57
CA ASN A 119 -13.13 9.02 3.15
C ASN A 119 -13.52 10.44 2.75
N TYR A 120 -13.17 11.44 3.57
CA TYR A 120 -13.44 12.85 3.27
C TYR A 120 -12.82 13.29 1.94
N LEU A 121 -11.54 12.96 1.71
CA LEU A 121 -10.86 13.29 0.45
C LEU A 121 -11.49 12.57 -0.74
N SER A 122 -11.89 11.30 -0.58
CA SER A 122 -12.53 10.51 -1.65
C SER A 122 -13.88 11.11 -2.05
N ASP A 123 -14.67 11.54 -1.07
CA ASP A 123 -15.94 12.23 -1.30
C ASP A 123 -15.72 13.58 -1.99
N ALA A 124 -14.75 14.37 -1.52
CA ALA A 124 -14.40 15.65 -2.12
C ALA A 124 -13.95 15.49 -3.59
N PHE A 125 -13.12 14.49 -3.88
CA PHE A 125 -12.71 14.15 -5.23
C PHE A 125 -13.89 13.76 -6.11
N TYR A 126 -14.77 12.87 -5.63
CA TYR A 126 -15.96 12.46 -6.37
C TYR A 126 -16.84 13.66 -6.73
N LEU A 127 -17.16 14.51 -5.76
CA LEU A 127 -18.02 15.68 -5.97
C LEU A 127 -17.41 16.70 -6.95
N ALA A 128 -16.10 16.97 -6.83
CA ALA A 128 -15.40 17.89 -7.70
C ALA A 128 -15.30 17.33 -9.13
N ASN A 129 -14.96 16.04 -9.27
CA ASN A 129 -14.81 15.37 -10.56
C ASN A 129 -16.15 15.25 -11.31
N GLN A 130 -17.27 15.11 -10.59
CA GLN A 130 -18.62 15.14 -11.17
C GLN A 130 -19.14 16.56 -11.44
N ASN A 131 -18.34 17.61 -11.19
CA ASN A 131 -18.74 19.02 -11.27
C ASN A 131 -19.97 19.36 -10.41
N ILE A 132 -20.11 18.69 -9.26
CA ILE A 132 -21.22 18.92 -8.31
C ILE A 132 -20.82 19.99 -7.28
N TYR A 133 -19.65 19.83 -6.65
CA TYR A 133 -19.14 20.74 -5.61
C TYR A 133 -17.62 20.62 -5.44
N GLY A 134 -16.95 21.73 -5.13
CA GLY A 134 -15.51 21.79 -4.89
C GLY A 134 -14.67 22.06 -6.15
N ASP A 135 -13.37 22.20 -5.96
CA ASP A 135 -12.39 22.46 -7.01
C ASP A 135 -11.33 21.34 -7.05
N LEU A 136 -11.02 20.84 -8.26
CA LEU A 136 -10.06 19.74 -8.42
C LEU A 136 -8.63 20.12 -8.02
N LYS A 137 -8.22 21.39 -8.12
CA LYS A 137 -6.89 21.82 -7.66
C LYS A 137 -6.83 21.89 -6.15
N GLU A 138 -7.93 22.27 -5.50
CA GLU A 138 -8.03 22.20 -4.04
C GLU A 138 -7.93 20.75 -3.56
N VAL A 139 -8.65 19.82 -4.21
CA VAL A 139 -8.57 18.39 -3.90
C VAL A 139 -7.15 17.84 -4.11
N ASP A 140 -6.49 18.21 -5.20
CA ASP A 140 -5.09 17.85 -5.49
C ASP A 140 -4.12 18.31 -4.38
N ASN A 141 -4.25 19.58 -3.95
CA ASN A 141 -3.44 20.12 -2.85
C ASN A 141 -3.75 19.43 -1.52
N ASN A 142 -5.01 19.14 -1.23
CA ASN A 142 -5.40 18.46 0.00
C ASN A 142 -4.87 17.02 0.04
N LEU A 143 -4.97 16.29 -1.08
CA LEU A 143 -4.38 14.97 -1.24
C LEU A 143 -2.86 15.01 -1.00
N LYS A 144 -2.16 15.98 -1.60
CA LYS A 144 -0.72 16.18 -1.41
C LYS A 144 -0.37 16.38 0.06
N ASN A 145 -1.06 17.31 0.72
CA ASN A 145 -0.83 17.61 2.14
C ASN A 145 -1.09 16.38 3.01
N TYR A 146 -2.16 15.63 2.72
CA TYR A 146 -2.48 14.40 3.42
C TYR A 146 -1.37 13.34 3.28
N LEU A 147 -0.99 12.99 2.04
CA LEU A 147 0.00 11.95 1.77
C LEU A 147 1.41 12.32 2.26
N SER A 148 1.77 13.61 2.26
CA SER A 148 3.08 14.07 2.75
C SER A 148 3.35 13.74 4.22
N GLN A 149 2.30 13.55 5.03
CA GLN A 149 2.44 13.15 6.44
C GLN A 149 3.05 11.76 6.62
N PHE A 150 3.08 10.95 5.55
CA PHE A 150 3.55 9.57 5.57
C PHE A 150 4.86 9.36 4.83
N GLU A 151 5.49 10.41 4.27
CA GLU A 151 6.72 10.29 3.45
C GLU A 151 7.84 9.57 4.21
N ASP A 152 7.97 9.86 5.50
CA ASP A 152 8.98 9.28 6.37
C ASP A 152 8.82 7.77 6.56
N TYR A 153 7.66 7.19 6.25
CA TYR A 153 7.44 5.76 6.43
C TYR A 153 8.05 4.93 5.30
N THR A 154 8.34 5.50 4.12
CA THR A 154 8.91 4.72 3.00
C THR A 154 10.32 4.20 3.30
N LYS A 155 11.07 4.89 4.18
CA LYS A 155 12.39 4.45 4.67
C LYS A 155 12.36 3.09 5.37
N TYR A 156 11.21 2.68 5.89
CA TYR A 156 11.07 1.37 6.52
C TYR A 156 11.02 0.25 5.48
N LEU A 157 10.64 0.54 4.22
CA LEU A 157 10.59 -0.46 3.14
C LEU A 157 11.92 -0.62 2.40
N SER A 158 12.87 0.30 2.53
CA SER A 158 14.15 0.23 1.81
C SER A 158 14.97 -0.99 2.29
N ILE A 159 15.17 -1.97 1.40
CA ILE A 159 15.94 -3.21 1.63
C ILE A 159 17.34 -3.09 1.06
#